data_AF-A0A1I5QD13-F1
#
_entry.id   AF-A0A1I5QD13-F1
#
_cell.length_a   1.000
_cell.length_b   1.000
_cell.length_c   1.000
_cell.angle_alpha   90.00
_cell.angle_beta   90.00
_cell.angle_gamma   90.00
#
_symmetry.space_group_name_H-M   'P 1'
#
loop_
_entity.id
_entity.type
_entity.pdbx_description
1 polymer ?
#
loop_
_entity_poly.entity_id
_entity_poly.type
_entity_poly.pdbx_seq_one_letter_code
_entity_poly.pdbx_strand_id
1 'polypeptide(L)'
;MLKNILYLLTIAICGFTEIHAQNSRGVDFQKFDDIQKVFDLAKAQNKNVFVEAFSPTCQHCEAYIPTFSKTEVGNYYNSGFISYKLDLTQDKSFRFLNKHHIWIPSTPTMMFFDANENLLHIVPAGDEQNNEQGVILFARNALDPAQRTSSYKASYAAGNREVNFLYNYAFVARMTQDTTENIEAMREYAIKVPESQYSSPGNFLILQKIVMDDENPMFRYMISHLIEFSTKNDPKQVKQAAENIIMFSLYSSRGRKFTEEKRKEMKANLAKLGIDAKSIAGRFVVSDVNYALDQKDEEKAFRYINDFYENKPIPVKEADFWCSLLKSRITSPKTDKICKAAGK
;
A
#
# COMPACT_ATOMS: atom_id res chain seq x y z
N MET A 1 -41.58 80.53 -1.17
CA MET A 1 -41.75 79.71 0.05
C MET A 1 -40.59 78.73 0.12
N LEU A 2 -39.94 78.63 1.31
CA LEU A 2 -39.14 77.56 1.93
C LEU A 2 -38.60 76.41 1.05
N LYS A 3 -37.42 75.78 1.23
CA LYS A 3 -36.32 75.76 2.22
C LYS A 3 -35.26 74.75 1.71
N ASN A 4 -34.00 74.93 2.11
CA ASN A 4 -32.95 73.94 2.49
C ASN A 4 -32.48 72.87 1.47
N ILE A 5 -31.21 72.91 1.01
CA ILE A 5 -30.00 72.27 1.58
C ILE A 5 -30.12 70.74 1.75
N LEU A 6 -29.35 69.97 0.95
CA LEU A 6 -28.49 68.89 1.46
C LEU A 6 -27.47 68.40 0.40
N TYR A 7 -26.18 68.58 0.68
CA TYR A 7 -25.05 67.90 0.03
C TYR A 7 -25.02 66.43 0.47
N LEU A 8 -24.74 65.50 -0.45
CA LEU A 8 -24.34 64.13 -0.08
C LEU A 8 -23.16 63.66 -0.93
N LEU A 9 -22.01 63.64 -0.26
CA LEU A 9 -20.74 63.02 -0.62
C LEU A 9 -20.95 61.51 -0.85
N THR A 10 -20.61 61.00 -2.03
CA THR A 10 -20.42 59.57 -2.27
C THR A 10 -18.98 59.19 -1.90
N ILE A 11 -18.82 58.66 -0.69
CA ILE A 11 -17.57 58.05 -0.21
C ILE A 11 -17.48 56.65 -0.84
N ALA A 12 -16.52 56.46 -1.74
CA ALA A 12 -16.13 55.14 -2.21
C ALA A 12 -15.42 54.39 -1.07
N ILE A 13 -16.11 53.39 -0.51
CA ILE A 13 -15.57 52.49 0.50
C ILE A 13 -14.66 51.49 -0.22
N CYS A 14 -13.36 51.80 -0.28
CA CYS A 14 -12.32 50.80 -0.51
C CYS A 14 -12.31 49.87 0.71
N GLY A 15 -12.94 48.71 0.59
CA GLY A 15 -12.80 47.62 1.55
C GLY A 15 -11.35 47.14 1.55
N PHE A 16 -10.60 47.50 2.59
CA PHE A 16 -9.34 46.85 2.92
C PHE A 16 -9.66 45.41 3.32
N THR A 17 -9.39 44.45 2.44
CA THR A 17 -9.25 43.06 2.86
C THR A 17 -7.93 42.97 3.63
N GLU A 18 -8.01 42.94 4.94
CA GLU A 18 -6.87 42.57 5.79
C GLU A 18 -6.53 41.11 5.50
N ILE A 19 -5.55 40.88 4.64
CA ILE A 19 -4.89 39.59 4.52
C ILE A 19 -4.10 39.42 5.82
N HIS A 20 -4.70 38.76 6.82
CA HIS A 20 -3.96 38.26 7.97
C HIS A 20 -2.98 37.19 7.47
N ALA A 21 -1.77 37.61 7.13
CA ALA A 21 -0.63 36.71 7.07
C ALA A 21 -0.43 36.15 8.49
N GLN A 22 -1.00 34.97 8.77
CA GLN A 22 -0.64 34.20 9.94
C GLN A 22 0.85 33.88 9.80
N ASN A 23 1.71 34.60 10.53
CA ASN A 23 3.11 34.23 10.71
C ASN A 23 3.15 32.93 11.53
N SER A 24 2.90 31.80 10.87
CA SER A 24 2.95 30.50 11.50
C SER A 24 4.40 30.11 11.78
N ARG A 25 4.65 29.51 12.95
CA ARG A 25 5.98 29.00 13.33
C ARG A 25 6.22 27.59 12.77
N GLY A 26 5.53 27.21 11.69
CA GLY A 26 5.47 25.85 11.15
C GLY A 26 4.04 25.34 10.93
N VAL A 27 3.93 24.09 10.49
CA VAL A 27 2.65 23.40 10.28
C VAL A 27 1.93 23.19 11.62
N ASP A 28 0.65 23.57 11.68
CA ASP A 28 -0.20 23.41 12.85
C ASP A 28 -0.85 22.02 12.88
N PHE A 29 -0.11 21.06 13.43
CA PHE A 29 -0.60 19.70 13.64
C PHE A 29 -1.60 19.65 14.80
N GLN A 30 -2.83 19.26 14.48
CA GLN A 30 -3.90 19.11 15.46
C GLN A 30 -3.60 17.95 16.43
N LYS A 31 -3.91 18.16 17.71
CA LYS A 31 -3.63 17.21 18.80
C LYS A 31 -4.85 16.36 19.20
N PHE A 32 -5.77 16.12 18.28
CA PHE A 32 -6.95 15.31 18.57
C PHE A 32 -6.59 13.84 18.73
N ASP A 33 -7.17 13.18 19.74
CA ASP A 33 -7.02 11.73 19.89
C ASP A 33 -7.73 10.96 18.78
N ASP A 34 -8.84 11.50 18.27
CA ASP A 34 -9.62 10.90 17.19
C ASP A 34 -9.45 11.71 15.91
N ILE A 35 -8.97 11.05 14.86
CA ILE A 35 -8.79 11.65 13.54
C ILE A 35 -10.13 12.13 12.95
N GLN A 36 -11.28 11.57 13.37
CA GLN A 36 -12.57 12.04 12.90
C GLN A 36 -12.80 13.52 13.24
N LYS A 37 -12.30 13.99 14.39
CA LYS A 37 -12.38 15.41 14.78
C LYS A 37 -11.58 16.32 13.85
N VAL A 38 -10.51 15.80 13.23
CA VAL A 38 -9.72 16.51 12.22
C VAL A 38 -10.58 16.76 10.98
N PHE A 39 -11.32 15.74 10.53
CA PHE A 39 -12.24 15.87 9.39
C PHE A 39 -13.44 16.75 9.68
N ASP A 40 -14.00 16.69 10.90
CA ASP A 40 -15.08 17.59 11.32
C ASP A 40 -14.62 19.05 11.32
N LEU A 41 -13.41 19.32 11.81
CA LEU A 41 -12.80 20.65 11.75
C LEU A 41 -12.53 21.10 10.32
N ALA A 42 -12.07 20.19 9.46
CA ALA A 42 -11.81 20.47 8.06
C ALA A 42 -13.09 20.85 7.30
N LYS A 43 -14.21 20.15 7.55
CA LYS A 43 -15.53 20.52 7.04
C LYS A 43 -15.96 21.90 7.54
N ALA A 44 -15.82 22.18 8.84
CA ALA A 44 -16.19 23.45 9.43
C ALA A 44 -15.39 24.64 8.87
N GLN A 45 -14.11 24.42 8.53
CA GLN A 45 -13.23 25.46 7.98
C GLN A 45 -13.13 25.44 6.45
N ASN A 46 -13.87 24.56 5.76
CA ASN A 46 -13.78 24.34 4.31
C ASN A 46 -12.32 24.13 3.83
N LYS A 47 -11.58 23.25 4.52
CA LYS A 47 -10.19 22.88 4.21
C LYS A 47 -10.08 21.39 3.89
N ASN A 48 -9.00 21.02 3.22
CA ASN A 48 -8.61 19.63 3.06
C ASN A 48 -7.92 19.11 4.33
N VAL A 49 -7.57 17.83 4.38
CA VAL A 49 -6.84 17.23 5.50
C VAL A 49 -5.49 16.73 5.01
N PHE A 50 -4.43 17.11 5.71
CA PHE A 50 -3.09 16.54 5.55
C PHE A 50 -2.82 15.56 6.70
N VAL A 51 -2.37 14.36 6.40
CA VAL A 51 -2.01 13.34 7.37
C VAL A 51 -0.59 12.84 7.11
N GLU A 52 0.31 13.02 8.07
CA GLU A 52 1.61 12.36 8.09
C GLU A 52 1.47 11.01 8.81
N ALA A 53 1.56 9.91 8.07
CA ALA A 53 1.69 8.58 8.68
C ALA A 53 3.12 8.35 9.14
N PHE A 54 3.32 8.17 10.45
CA PHE A 54 4.63 8.06 11.08
C PHE A 54 4.67 6.97 12.16
N SER A 55 5.86 6.66 12.65
CA SER A 55 6.07 5.86 13.86
C SER A 55 6.98 6.62 14.84
N PRO A 56 6.77 6.51 16.17
CA PRO A 56 7.60 7.19 17.16
C PRO A 56 9.09 6.80 17.13
N THR A 57 9.43 5.62 16.59
CA THR A 57 10.82 5.14 16.49
C THR A 57 11.42 5.33 15.11
N CYS A 58 10.80 6.16 14.26
CA CYS A 58 11.20 6.38 12.87
C CYS A 58 12.14 7.59 12.74
N GLN A 59 13.44 7.33 12.58
CA GLN A 59 14.46 8.39 12.39
C GLN A 59 14.18 9.24 11.14
N HIS A 60 13.75 8.63 10.03
CA HIS A 60 13.37 9.37 8.83
C HIS A 60 12.17 10.31 9.06
N CYS A 61 11.25 9.95 9.95
CA CYS A 61 10.10 10.79 10.29
C CYS A 61 10.52 11.97 11.17
N GLU A 62 11.41 11.73 12.14
CA GLU A 62 11.99 12.79 12.97
C GLU A 62 12.76 13.82 12.12
N ALA A 63 13.43 13.37 11.06
CA ALA A 63 14.15 14.25 10.14
C ALA A 63 13.25 15.29 9.46
N TYR A 64 11.95 15.04 9.30
CA TYR A 64 11.00 16.00 8.71
C TYR A 64 10.51 17.07 9.69
N ILE A 65 10.70 16.89 11.02
CA ILE A 65 10.22 17.84 12.04
C ILE A 65 10.78 19.25 11.83
N PRO A 66 12.10 19.46 11.58
CA PRO A 66 12.65 20.78 11.31
C PRO A 66 12.05 21.43 10.07
N THR A 67 11.81 20.66 9.00
CA THR A 67 11.20 21.15 7.75
C THR A 67 9.76 21.58 7.98
N PHE A 68 8.96 20.79 8.71
CA PHE A 68 7.60 21.18 9.10
C PHE A 68 7.55 22.38 10.06
N SER A 69 8.65 22.69 10.77
CA SER A 69 8.76 23.85 11.67
C SER A 69 9.11 25.15 10.92
N LYS A 70 9.33 25.10 9.60
CA LYS A 70 9.63 26.29 8.79
C LYS A 70 8.36 27.10 8.55
N THR A 71 8.46 28.42 8.68
CA THR A 71 7.34 29.34 8.47
C THR A 71 6.75 29.25 7.06
N GLU A 72 7.57 29.11 6.01
CA GLU A 72 7.04 28.99 4.65
C GLU A 72 6.23 27.71 4.43
N VAL A 73 6.69 26.59 5.00
CA VAL A 73 5.98 25.31 4.96
C VAL A 73 4.68 25.42 5.76
N GLY A 74 4.76 25.99 6.97
CA GLY A 74 3.59 26.26 7.81
C GLY A 74 2.54 27.11 7.09
N ASN A 75 2.96 28.21 6.47
CA ASN A 75 2.05 29.11 5.76
C ASN A 75 1.33 28.40 4.61
N TYR A 76 2.04 27.55 3.87
CA TYR A 76 1.43 26.79 2.78
C TYR A 76 0.42 25.76 3.30
N TYR A 77 0.82 24.91 4.26
CA TYR A 77 -0.04 23.86 4.78
C TYR A 77 -1.24 24.40 5.56
N ASN A 78 -1.03 25.36 6.46
CA ASN A 78 -2.10 25.89 7.32
C ASN A 78 -3.16 26.66 6.52
N SER A 79 -2.83 27.15 5.32
CA SER A 79 -3.78 27.82 4.42
C SER A 79 -4.77 26.83 3.79
N GLY A 80 -4.31 25.65 3.37
CA GLY A 80 -5.10 24.70 2.60
C GLY A 80 -5.59 23.48 3.38
N PHE A 81 -4.99 23.19 4.53
CA PHE A 81 -5.15 21.91 5.22
C PHE A 81 -5.36 22.06 6.72
N ILE A 82 -6.16 21.16 7.29
CA ILE A 82 -6.06 20.76 8.69
C ILE A 82 -5.05 19.61 8.75
N SER A 83 -3.97 19.79 9.50
CA SER A 83 -2.84 18.85 9.51
C SER A 83 -2.90 17.91 10.72
N TYR A 84 -2.58 16.63 10.53
CA TYR A 84 -2.61 15.60 11.56
C TYR A 84 -1.42 14.63 11.44
N LYS A 85 -0.95 14.11 12.57
CA LYS A 85 0.05 13.03 12.60
C LYS A 85 -0.62 11.72 13.00
N LEU A 86 -0.57 10.73 12.11
CA LEU A 86 -1.13 9.41 12.34
C LEU A 86 -0.04 8.46 12.82
N ASP A 87 -0.02 8.17 14.12
CA ASP A 87 0.91 7.23 14.75
C ASP A 87 0.50 5.78 14.41
N LEU A 88 1.31 5.11 13.58
CA LEU A 88 1.07 3.75 13.12
C LEU A 88 1.22 2.68 14.21
N THR A 89 1.64 3.01 15.42
CA THR A 89 1.67 2.06 16.55
C THR A 89 0.31 1.90 17.23
N GLN A 90 -0.66 2.73 16.89
CA GLN A 90 -1.97 2.76 17.53
C GLN A 90 -3.02 1.94 16.75
N ASP A 91 -3.82 1.14 17.45
CA ASP A 91 -4.93 0.35 16.86
C ASP A 91 -5.92 1.21 16.04
N LYS A 92 -6.16 2.45 16.48
CA LYS A 92 -7.05 3.40 15.78
C LYS A 92 -6.52 3.76 14.39
N SER A 93 -5.20 3.80 14.22
CA SER A 93 -4.56 4.11 12.95
C SER A 93 -4.74 2.97 11.96
N PHE A 94 -4.61 1.72 12.42
CA PHE A 94 -4.92 0.54 11.59
C PHE A 94 -6.39 0.52 11.17
N ARG A 95 -7.33 0.85 12.07
CA ARG A 95 -8.76 0.96 11.72
C ARG A 95 -9.03 2.03 10.66
N PHE A 96 -8.41 3.20 10.80
CA PHE A 96 -8.51 4.27 9.81
C PHE A 96 -7.97 3.82 8.44
N LEU A 97 -6.73 3.31 8.39
CA LEU A 97 -6.12 2.84 7.15
C LEU A 97 -6.93 1.73 6.48
N ASN A 98 -7.42 0.76 7.24
CA ASN A 98 -8.27 -0.32 6.72
C ASN A 98 -9.60 0.21 6.15
N LYS A 99 -10.25 1.17 6.82
CA LYS A 99 -11.48 1.82 6.32
C LYS A 99 -11.25 2.46 4.94
N HIS A 100 -10.06 3.01 4.71
CA HIS A 100 -9.69 3.66 3.44
C HIS A 100 -8.94 2.74 2.46
N HIS A 101 -8.78 1.44 2.77
CA HIS A 101 -8.01 0.49 1.96
C HIS A 101 -6.58 0.95 1.69
N ILE A 102 -5.92 1.54 2.70
CA ILE A 102 -4.56 2.06 2.58
C ILE A 102 -3.58 1.13 3.29
N TRP A 103 -2.52 0.73 2.58
CA TRP A 103 -1.35 0.07 3.10
C TRP A 103 -0.15 1.03 3.05
N ILE A 104 0.57 1.17 4.17
CA ILE A 104 1.72 2.06 4.28
C ILE A 104 3.01 1.23 4.16
N PRO A 105 3.72 1.29 3.01
CA PRO A 105 4.95 0.51 2.79
C PRO A 105 6.16 1.03 3.56
N SER A 106 6.18 2.33 3.86
CA SER A 106 7.30 3.02 4.49
C SER A 106 6.83 4.30 5.17
N THR A 107 7.59 4.76 6.15
CA THR A 107 7.32 6.01 6.86
C THR A 107 8.50 6.99 6.71
N PRO A 108 8.24 8.31 6.63
CA PRO A 108 6.91 8.91 6.63
C PRO A 108 6.18 8.73 5.29
N THR A 109 4.86 8.60 5.35
CA THR A 109 4.00 8.68 4.16
C THR A 109 3.05 9.86 4.31
N MET A 110 3.04 10.74 3.31
CA MET A 110 2.19 11.91 3.27
C MET A 110 0.89 11.55 2.56
N MET A 111 -0.24 11.70 3.25
CA MET A 111 -1.57 11.46 2.71
C MET A 111 -2.38 12.75 2.78
N PHE A 112 -3.16 13.00 1.74
CA PHE A 112 -4.00 14.18 1.62
C PHE A 112 -5.40 13.74 1.27
N PHE A 113 -6.37 14.23 2.02
CA PHE A 113 -7.78 13.90 1.86
C PHE A 113 -8.60 15.17 1.67
N ASP A 114 -9.75 15.07 1.02
CA ASP A 114 -10.76 16.13 1.13
C ASP A 114 -11.48 16.05 2.49
N ALA A 115 -12.35 17.03 2.75
CA ALA A 115 -13.14 17.08 3.97
C ALA A 115 -14.12 15.89 4.12
N ASN A 116 -14.42 15.16 3.04
CA ASN A 116 -15.29 13.98 3.02
C ASN A 116 -14.51 12.67 3.11
N GLU A 117 -13.23 12.74 3.47
CA GLU A 117 -12.34 11.58 3.62
C GLU A 117 -12.00 10.87 2.30
N ASN A 118 -12.20 11.51 1.15
CA ASN A 118 -11.71 10.98 -0.12
C ASN A 118 -10.20 11.23 -0.24
N LEU A 119 -9.42 10.18 -0.49
CA LEU A 119 -7.98 10.29 -0.69
C LEU A 119 -7.69 11.06 -2.00
N LEU A 120 -7.06 12.23 -1.87
CA LEU A 120 -6.65 13.07 -2.98
C LEU A 120 -5.26 12.69 -3.49
N HIS A 121 -4.31 12.56 -2.57
CA HIS A 121 -2.92 12.29 -2.87
C HIS A 121 -2.26 11.43 -1.78
N ILE A 122 -1.36 10.53 -2.18
CA ILE A 122 -0.55 9.71 -1.29
C ILE A 122 0.87 9.57 -1.85
N VAL A 123 1.87 9.81 -1.02
CA VAL A 123 3.28 9.73 -1.41
C VAL A 123 4.16 9.33 -0.22
N PRO A 124 4.91 8.21 -0.32
CA PRO A 124 5.98 7.90 0.61
C PRO A 124 7.11 8.90 0.43
N ALA A 125 7.55 9.52 1.52
CA ALA A 125 8.56 10.55 1.47
C ALA A 125 9.92 9.98 1.89
N GLY A 126 10.94 10.22 1.07
CA GLY A 126 12.33 9.87 1.35
C GLY A 126 13.14 11.10 1.76
N ASP A 127 14.39 10.90 2.15
CA ASP A 127 15.24 11.99 2.65
C ASP A 127 15.54 13.04 1.57
N GLU A 128 15.56 12.65 0.29
CA GLU A 128 15.80 13.56 -0.84
C GLU A 128 14.72 14.65 -0.98
N GLN A 129 13.47 14.34 -0.57
CA GLN A 129 12.38 15.31 -0.58
C GLN A 129 12.25 16.10 0.72
N ASN A 130 13.10 15.82 1.73
CA ASN A 130 13.05 16.49 3.02
C ASN A 130 13.72 17.88 2.99
N ASN A 131 13.06 18.79 2.29
CA ASN A 131 13.37 20.20 2.23
C ASN A 131 12.07 20.98 1.96
N GLU A 132 12.12 22.30 2.11
CA GLU A 132 10.93 23.14 2.02
C GLU A 132 10.24 23.01 0.65
N GLN A 133 11.00 22.90 -0.45
CA GLN A 133 10.45 22.72 -1.79
C GLN A 133 9.74 21.37 -1.96
N GLY A 134 10.38 20.27 -1.53
CA GLY A 134 9.83 18.92 -1.63
C GLY A 134 8.56 18.75 -0.79
N VAL A 135 8.58 19.23 0.45
CA VAL A 135 7.41 19.16 1.35
C VAL A 135 6.27 20.03 0.83
N ILE A 136 6.53 21.23 0.32
CA ILE A 136 5.50 22.06 -0.32
C ILE A 136 4.98 21.41 -1.60
N LEU A 137 5.83 20.73 -2.38
CA LEU A 137 5.42 20.05 -3.61
C LEU A 137 4.39 18.96 -3.36
N PHE A 138 4.50 18.18 -2.26
CA PHE A 138 3.49 17.17 -1.91
C PHE A 138 2.09 17.80 -1.73
N ALA A 139 2.02 18.89 -0.96
CA ALA A 139 0.77 19.60 -0.72
C ALA A 139 0.24 20.28 -2.00
N ARG A 140 1.15 20.84 -2.82
CA ARG A 140 0.77 21.43 -4.12
C ARG A 140 0.17 20.40 -5.05
N ASN A 141 0.82 19.25 -5.20
CA ASN A 141 0.33 18.16 -6.04
C ASN A 141 -1.03 17.67 -5.54
N ALA A 142 -1.27 17.62 -4.22
CA ALA A 142 -2.56 17.24 -3.67
C ALA A 142 -3.72 18.17 -4.06
N LEU A 143 -3.44 19.48 -4.20
CA LEU A 143 -4.42 20.49 -4.60
C LEU A 143 -4.59 20.63 -6.12
N ASP A 144 -3.68 20.05 -6.91
CA ASP A 144 -3.75 20.08 -8.38
C ASP A 144 -4.35 18.77 -8.92
N PRO A 145 -5.58 18.79 -9.48
CA PRO A 145 -6.19 17.61 -10.08
C PRO A 145 -5.37 16.97 -11.20
N ALA A 146 -4.47 17.69 -11.86
CA ALA A 146 -3.61 17.12 -12.91
C ALA A 146 -2.41 16.35 -12.34
N GLN A 147 -1.99 16.63 -11.10
CA GLN A 147 -0.79 16.05 -10.48
C GLN A 147 -1.10 15.01 -9.39
N ARG A 148 -2.25 15.13 -8.72
CA ARG A 148 -2.61 14.25 -7.60
C ARG A 148 -2.80 12.80 -8.02
N THR A 149 -2.51 11.89 -7.10
CA THR A 149 -2.51 10.45 -7.38
C THR A 149 -3.92 9.88 -7.55
N SER A 150 -4.97 10.53 -7.01
CA SER A 150 -6.36 10.16 -7.30
C SER A 150 -6.74 10.25 -8.78
N SER A 151 -6.01 11.04 -9.58
CA SER A 151 -6.23 11.16 -11.02
C SER A 151 -5.51 10.09 -11.84
N TYR A 152 -4.63 9.30 -11.23
CA TYR A 152 -3.81 8.32 -11.97
C TYR A 152 -4.66 7.25 -12.66
N LYS A 153 -5.70 6.75 -12.01
CA LYS A 153 -6.59 5.74 -12.62
C LYS A 153 -7.27 6.27 -13.89
N ALA A 154 -7.73 7.52 -13.87
CA ALA A 154 -8.30 8.17 -15.04
C ALA A 154 -7.25 8.40 -16.15
N SER A 155 -6.04 8.84 -15.79
CA SER A 155 -4.91 8.99 -16.73
C SER A 155 -4.55 7.64 -17.40
N TYR A 156 -4.51 6.56 -16.62
CA TYR A 156 -4.26 5.21 -17.13
C TYR A 156 -5.38 4.75 -18.08
N ALA A 157 -6.65 4.95 -17.71
CA ALA A 157 -7.80 4.64 -18.57
C ALA A 157 -7.80 5.46 -19.88
N ALA A 158 -7.29 6.69 -19.85
CA ALA A 158 -7.13 7.55 -21.02
C ALA A 158 -5.94 7.17 -21.93
N GLY A 159 -5.19 6.12 -21.60
CA GLY A 159 -4.12 5.58 -22.43
C GLY A 159 -2.71 6.05 -22.08
N ASN A 160 -2.52 6.76 -20.95
CA ASN A 160 -1.16 7.08 -20.51
C ASN A 160 -0.41 5.80 -20.14
N ARG A 161 0.70 5.55 -20.83
CA ARG A 161 1.60 4.39 -20.64
C ARG A 161 3.06 4.84 -20.57
N GLU A 162 3.31 6.09 -20.19
CA GLU A 162 4.69 6.58 -19.97
C GLU A 162 5.36 5.75 -18.88
N VAL A 163 6.63 5.40 -19.09
CA VAL A 163 7.37 4.48 -18.19
C VAL A 163 7.37 4.98 -16.75
N ASN A 164 7.60 6.28 -16.54
CA ASN A 164 7.59 6.89 -15.22
C ASN A 164 6.19 6.93 -14.58
N PHE A 165 5.16 7.09 -15.41
CA PHE A 165 3.79 7.05 -14.93
C PHE A 165 3.40 5.63 -14.49
N LEU A 166 3.78 4.61 -15.24
CA LEU A 166 3.39 3.21 -14.97
C LEU A 166 3.87 2.72 -13.61
N TYR A 167 5.14 2.90 -13.24
CA TYR A 167 5.61 2.46 -11.92
C TYR A 167 5.03 3.30 -10.78
N ASN A 168 4.82 4.60 -11.00
CA ASN A 168 4.18 5.48 -10.01
C ASN A 168 2.71 5.09 -9.79
N TYR A 169 1.98 4.81 -10.86
CA TYR A 169 0.61 4.33 -10.79
C TYR A 169 0.52 2.97 -10.12
N ALA A 170 1.38 2.02 -10.50
CA ALA A 170 1.44 0.72 -9.84
C ALA A 170 1.75 0.84 -8.34
N PHE A 171 2.62 1.76 -7.95
CA PHE A 171 2.96 1.94 -6.53
C PHE A 171 1.79 2.54 -5.75
N VAL A 172 1.07 3.52 -6.32
CA VAL A 172 -0.18 4.03 -5.74
C VAL A 172 -1.21 2.93 -5.62
N ALA A 173 -1.44 2.15 -6.69
CA ALA A 173 -2.38 1.03 -6.68
C ALA A 173 -2.05 0.01 -5.58
N ARG A 174 -0.76 -0.27 -5.35
CA ARG A 174 -0.32 -1.10 -4.23
C ARG A 174 -0.63 -0.49 -2.86
N MET A 175 -0.36 0.80 -2.67
CA MET A 175 -0.68 1.50 -1.42
C MET A 175 -2.18 1.62 -1.18
N THR A 176 -3.01 1.69 -2.22
CA THR A 176 -4.48 1.71 -2.12
C THR A 176 -5.09 0.31 -2.26
N GLN A 177 -4.28 -0.73 -2.13
CA GLN A 177 -4.67 -2.15 -2.18
C GLN A 177 -5.38 -2.60 -3.47
N ASP A 178 -5.30 -1.83 -4.56
CA ASP A 178 -5.79 -2.19 -5.89
C ASP A 178 -4.76 -3.11 -6.58
N THR A 179 -4.77 -4.37 -6.18
CA THR A 179 -3.84 -5.39 -6.68
C THR A 179 -4.00 -5.63 -8.19
N THR A 180 -5.20 -5.45 -8.73
CA THR A 180 -5.48 -5.67 -10.17
C THR A 180 -4.78 -4.62 -11.02
N GLU A 181 -4.96 -3.34 -10.65
CA GLU A 181 -4.31 -2.23 -11.36
C GLU A 181 -2.79 -2.26 -11.21
N ASN A 182 -2.27 -2.63 -10.03
CA ASN A 182 -0.82 -2.77 -9.82
C ASN A 182 -0.20 -3.79 -10.80
N ILE A 183 -0.79 -4.98 -10.88
CA ILE A 183 -0.27 -6.07 -11.73
C ILE A 183 -0.30 -5.65 -13.20
N GLU A 184 -1.41 -5.06 -13.66
CA GLU A 184 -1.54 -4.68 -15.08
C GLU A 184 -0.57 -3.54 -15.43
N ALA A 185 -0.46 -2.50 -14.58
CA ALA A 185 0.51 -1.43 -14.79
C ALA A 185 1.96 -1.93 -14.78
N MET A 186 2.31 -2.89 -13.90
CA MET A 186 3.66 -3.46 -13.86
C MET A 186 3.94 -4.42 -15.02
N ARG A 187 2.93 -5.09 -15.58
CA ARG A 187 3.07 -5.85 -16.83
C ARG A 187 3.42 -4.91 -17.98
N GLU A 188 2.66 -3.83 -18.14
CA GLU A 188 2.89 -2.81 -19.17
C GLU A 188 4.27 -2.14 -19.01
N TYR A 189 4.67 -1.87 -17.77
CA TYR A 189 6.00 -1.36 -17.45
C TYR A 189 7.09 -2.31 -17.96
N ALA A 190 6.98 -3.60 -17.63
CA ALA A 190 7.96 -4.60 -18.02
C ALA A 190 8.07 -4.75 -19.55
N ILE A 191 6.96 -4.63 -20.29
CA ILE A 191 6.95 -4.68 -21.77
C ILE A 191 7.73 -3.50 -22.38
N LYS A 192 7.68 -2.32 -21.75
CA LYS A 192 8.33 -1.11 -22.25
C LYS A 192 9.80 -0.99 -21.88
N VAL A 193 10.20 -1.60 -20.78
CA VAL A 193 11.60 -1.59 -20.34
C VAL A 193 12.39 -2.64 -21.12
N PRO A 194 13.54 -2.28 -21.74
CA PRO A 194 14.41 -3.26 -22.37
C PRO A 194 14.86 -4.33 -21.37
N GLU A 195 14.86 -5.60 -21.78
CA GLU A 195 15.27 -6.73 -20.93
C GLU A 195 16.67 -6.52 -20.33
N SER A 196 17.61 -5.91 -21.08
CA SER A 196 18.96 -5.56 -20.61
C SER A 196 18.99 -4.62 -19.41
N GLN A 197 17.88 -3.94 -19.11
CA GLN A 197 17.73 -3.06 -17.96
C GLN A 197 17.02 -3.72 -16.77
N TYR A 198 16.46 -4.93 -16.90
CA TYR A 198 15.71 -5.58 -15.83
C TYR A 198 16.51 -5.76 -14.54
N SER A 199 17.84 -5.96 -14.65
CA SER A 199 18.75 -6.10 -13.51
C SER A 199 19.43 -4.79 -13.08
N SER A 200 18.98 -3.64 -13.58
CA SER A 200 19.50 -2.33 -13.15
C SER A 200 19.10 -2.03 -11.70
N PRO A 201 19.87 -1.17 -10.98
CA PRO A 201 19.55 -0.81 -9.60
C PRO A 201 18.12 -0.29 -9.40
N GLY A 202 17.65 0.59 -10.30
CA GLY A 202 16.28 1.12 -10.25
C GLY A 202 15.22 0.04 -10.44
N ASN A 203 15.42 -0.88 -11.38
CA ASN A 203 14.47 -1.97 -11.64
C ASN A 203 14.47 -3.04 -10.56
N PHE A 204 15.61 -3.25 -9.89
CA PHE A 204 15.65 -4.09 -8.70
C PHE A 204 14.84 -3.48 -7.55
N LEU A 205 14.91 -2.17 -7.33
CA LEU A 205 14.05 -1.49 -6.34
C LEU A 205 12.55 -1.63 -6.69
N ILE A 206 12.20 -1.57 -7.98
CA ILE A 206 10.83 -1.79 -8.46
C ILE A 206 10.36 -3.23 -8.18
N LEU A 207 11.22 -4.23 -8.42
CA LEU A 207 10.94 -5.62 -8.03
C LEU A 207 10.72 -5.74 -6.52
N GLN A 208 11.57 -5.11 -5.70
CA GLN A 208 11.46 -5.15 -4.25
C GLN A 208 10.17 -4.51 -3.71
N LYS A 209 9.77 -3.36 -4.27
CA LYS A 209 8.78 -2.47 -3.64
C LYS A 209 7.42 -2.46 -4.33
N ILE A 210 7.36 -2.75 -5.64
CA ILE A 210 6.17 -2.47 -6.45
C ILE A 210 5.58 -3.75 -7.04
N VAL A 211 6.38 -4.64 -7.63
CA VAL A 211 5.89 -5.88 -8.27
C VAL A 211 5.18 -6.78 -7.24
N MET A 212 3.99 -7.28 -7.59
CA MET A 212 3.15 -8.09 -6.70
C MET A 212 2.83 -9.49 -7.24
N ASP A 213 3.26 -9.83 -8.45
CA ASP A 213 2.95 -11.12 -9.07
C ASP A 213 4.17 -11.78 -9.70
N ASP A 214 4.15 -13.12 -9.66
CA ASP A 214 5.25 -13.97 -10.13
C ASP A 214 5.11 -14.33 -11.62
N GLU A 215 4.18 -13.69 -12.34
CA GLU A 215 4.02 -13.81 -13.79
C GLU A 215 4.60 -12.60 -14.53
N ASN A 216 4.94 -11.53 -13.82
CA ASN A 216 5.60 -10.35 -14.36
C ASN A 216 6.92 -10.73 -15.07
N PRO A 217 7.17 -10.22 -16.31
CA PRO A 217 8.38 -10.56 -17.07
C PRO A 217 9.68 -10.25 -16.33
N MET A 218 9.75 -9.14 -15.59
CA MET A 218 10.94 -8.78 -14.80
C MET A 218 11.20 -9.79 -13.66
N PHE A 219 10.14 -10.26 -13.01
CA PHE A 219 10.28 -11.29 -11.97
C PHE A 219 10.74 -12.62 -12.59
N ARG A 220 10.17 -13.03 -13.72
CA ARG A 220 10.57 -14.25 -14.43
C ARG A 220 12.05 -14.19 -14.84
N TYR A 221 12.50 -13.04 -15.34
CA TYR A 221 13.91 -12.80 -15.65
C TYR A 221 14.78 -12.88 -14.40
N MET A 222 14.37 -12.28 -13.28
CA MET A 222 15.11 -12.37 -12.02
C MET A 222 15.31 -13.81 -11.55
N ILE A 223 14.27 -14.66 -11.64
CA ILE A 223 14.35 -16.07 -11.26
C ILE A 223 15.31 -16.88 -12.17
N SER A 224 15.41 -16.56 -13.45
CA SER A 224 16.37 -17.20 -14.36
C SER A 224 17.79 -16.64 -14.25
N HIS A 225 17.97 -15.45 -13.68
CA HIS A 225 19.25 -14.73 -13.57
C HIS A 225 19.65 -14.42 -12.13
N LEU A 226 19.29 -15.28 -11.15
CA LEU A 226 19.56 -15.03 -9.73
C LEU A 226 21.03 -14.71 -9.41
N ILE A 227 21.98 -15.33 -10.14
CA ILE A 227 23.41 -15.05 -10.00
C ILE A 227 23.73 -13.61 -10.38
N GLU A 228 23.22 -13.13 -11.52
CA GLU A 228 23.42 -11.76 -11.98
C GLU A 228 22.92 -10.74 -10.94
N PHE A 229 21.70 -10.95 -10.43
CA PHE A 229 21.13 -10.09 -9.39
C PHE A 229 21.94 -10.14 -8.10
N SER A 230 22.41 -11.32 -7.70
CA SER A 230 23.18 -11.53 -6.46
C SER A 230 24.63 -11.04 -6.56
N THR A 231 25.17 -10.86 -7.77
CA THR A 231 26.47 -10.19 -7.98
C THR A 231 26.33 -8.67 -7.87
N LYS A 232 25.20 -8.11 -8.31
CA LYS A 232 24.94 -6.66 -8.32
C LYS A 232 24.35 -6.11 -7.01
N ASN A 233 23.75 -6.96 -6.19
CA ASN A 233 23.00 -6.57 -4.99
C ASN A 233 23.30 -7.54 -3.83
N ASP A 234 22.90 -7.18 -2.60
CA ASP A 234 22.96 -8.10 -1.46
C ASP A 234 22.13 -9.37 -1.75
N PRO A 235 22.73 -10.58 -1.75
CA PRO A 235 22.02 -11.82 -2.02
C PRO A 235 20.82 -12.06 -1.09
N LYS A 236 20.86 -11.58 0.16
CA LYS A 236 19.72 -11.67 1.08
C LYS A 236 18.55 -10.84 0.59
N GLN A 237 18.81 -9.65 0.05
CA GLN A 237 17.78 -8.80 -0.52
C GLN A 237 17.19 -9.37 -1.81
N VAL A 238 18.01 -9.99 -2.66
CA VAL A 238 17.54 -10.69 -3.87
C VAL A 238 16.61 -11.84 -3.50
N LYS A 239 17.04 -12.67 -2.54
CA LYS A 239 16.21 -13.75 -2.00
C LYS A 239 14.89 -13.22 -1.45
N GLN A 240 14.94 -12.19 -0.60
CA GLN A 240 13.75 -11.62 0.02
C GLN A 240 12.78 -11.04 -1.02
N ALA A 241 13.28 -10.33 -2.03
CA ALA A 241 12.46 -9.77 -3.10
C ALA A 241 11.73 -10.88 -3.88
N ALA A 242 12.47 -11.89 -4.31
CA ALA A 242 11.92 -13.02 -5.06
C ALA A 242 10.90 -13.81 -4.23
N GLU A 243 11.23 -14.10 -2.98
CA GLU A 243 10.35 -14.80 -2.05
C GLU A 243 9.05 -14.02 -1.81
N ASN A 244 9.14 -12.71 -1.56
CA ASN A 244 7.98 -11.86 -1.34
C ASN A 244 7.03 -11.86 -2.55
N ILE A 245 7.55 -11.71 -3.77
CA ILE A 245 6.72 -11.70 -4.98
C ILE A 245 5.97 -13.03 -5.15
N ILE A 246 6.63 -14.17 -4.92
CA ILE A 246 5.96 -15.49 -4.98
C ILE A 246 4.85 -15.57 -3.92
N MET A 247 5.09 -15.05 -2.70
CA MET A 247 4.10 -15.06 -1.63
C MET A 247 2.93 -14.11 -1.88
N PHE A 248 3.18 -12.92 -2.43
CA PHE A 248 2.10 -12.02 -2.85
C PHE A 248 1.22 -12.67 -3.91
N SER A 249 1.82 -13.35 -4.89
CA SER A 249 1.09 -14.10 -5.91
C SER A 249 0.25 -15.23 -5.29
N LEU A 250 0.84 -16.04 -4.41
CA LEU A 250 0.20 -17.20 -3.76
C LEU A 250 -1.01 -16.82 -2.89
N TYR A 251 -0.88 -15.75 -2.09
CA TYR A 251 -1.91 -15.33 -1.14
C TYR A 251 -2.89 -14.30 -1.72
N SER A 252 -2.69 -13.89 -2.98
CA SER A 252 -3.66 -13.06 -3.69
C SER A 252 -4.98 -13.81 -3.93
N SER A 253 -6.04 -13.06 -4.23
CA SER A 253 -7.34 -13.62 -4.66
C SER A 253 -7.21 -14.52 -5.91
N ARG A 254 -6.22 -14.26 -6.78
CA ARG A 254 -5.91 -15.08 -7.95
C ARG A 254 -5.22 -16.39 -7.60
N GLY A 255 -4.45 -16.44 -6.52
CA GLY A 255 -3.67 -17.61 -6.12
C GLY A 255 -4.51 -18.87 -5.96
N ARG A 256 -5.76 -18.71 -5.51
CA ARG A 256 -6.75 -19.79 -5.41
C ARG A 256 -7.08 -20.46 -6.75
N LYS A 257 -6.95 -19.74 -7.86
CA LYS A 257 -7.20 -20.23 -9.23
C LYS A 257 -5.96 -20.77 -9.93
N PHE A 258 -4.78 -20.72 -9.30
CA PHE A 258 -3.56 -21.24 -9.92
C PHE A 258 -3.65 -22.76 -10.12
N THR A 259 -3.26 -23.19 -11.32
CA THR A 259 -3.23 -24.60 -11.69
C THR A 259 -2.18 -25.35 -10.90
N GLU A 260 -2.24 -26.68 -10.96
CA GLU A 260 -1.23 -27.54 -10.33
C GLU A 260 0.16 -27.31 -10.90
N GLU A 261 0.28 -27.07 -12.21
CA GLU A 261 1.54 -26.74 -12.87
C GLU A 261 2.13 -25.44 -12.35
N LYS A 262 1.29 -24.40 -12.23
CA LYS A 262 1.72 -23.10 -11.68
C LYS A 262 2.17 -23.24 -10.23
N ARG A 263 1.43 -23.98 -9.41
CA ARG A 263 1.82 -24.24 -8.00
C ARG A 263 3.15 -24.99 -7.91
N LYS A 264 3.37 -25.98 -8.78
CA LYS A 264 4.63 -26.72 -8.88
C LYS A 264 5.79 -25.81 -9.29
N GLU A 265 5.57 -24.92 -10.26
CA GLU A 265 6.54 -23.90 -10.68
C GLU A 265 6.93 -22.98 -9.51
N MET A 266 5.95 -22.47 -8.77
CA MET A 266 6.20 -21.60 -7.61
C MET A 266 7.04 -22.29 -6.53
N LYS A 267 6.73 -23.55 -6.20
CA LYS A 267 7.52 -24.37 -5.26
C LYS A 267 8.95 -24.57 -5.77
N ALA A 268 9.13 -24.86 -7.05
CA ALA A 268 10.45 -25.00 -7.66
C ALA A 268 11.24 -23.68 -7.61
N ASN A 269 10.59 -22.54 -7.83
CA ASN A 269 11.22 -21.23 -7.73
C ASN A 269 11.65 -20.90 -6.30
N LEU A 270 10.86 -21.24 -5.28
CA LEU A 270 11.27 -21.11 -3.87
C LEU A 270 12.46 -22.01 -3.53
N ALA A 271 12.51 -23.22 -4.08
CA ALA A 271 13.64 -24.13 -3.89
C ALA A 271 14.94 -23.57 -4.50
N LYS A 272 14.87 -22.91 -5.67
CA LYS A 272 16.02 -22.20 -6.28
C LYS A 272 16.57 -21.09 -5.37
N LEU A 273 15.72 -20.48 -4.52
CA LEU A 273 16.11 -19.48 -3.53
C LEU A 273 16.71 -20.11 -2.24
N GLY A 274 16.89 -21.43 -2.22
CA GLY A 274 17.41 -22.17 -1.07
C GLY A 274 16.45 -22.19 0.12
N ILE A 275 15.14 -22.18 -0.13
CA ILE A 275 14.12 -22.43 0.90
C ILE A 275 13.93 -23.93 1.00
N ASP A 276 13.97 -24.48 2.22
CA ASP A 276 13.86 -25.91 2.45
C ASP A 276 12.45 -26.44 2.15
N ALA A 277 12.36 -27.73 1.83
CA ALA A 277 11.12 -28.37 1.41
C ALA A 277 10.00 -28.27 2.45
N LYS A 278 10.33 -28.31 3.75
CA LYS A 278 9.33 -28.23 4.83
C LYS A 278 8.77 -26.81 4.93
N SER A 279 9.62 -25.79 4.86
CA SER A 279 9.18 -24.39 4.78
C SER A 279 8.33 -24.10 3.54
N ILE A 280 8.67 -24.69 2.39
CA ILE A 280 7.85 -24.59 1.17
C ILE A 280 6.49 -25.26 1.39
N ALA A 281 6.47 -26.48 1.92
CA ALA A 281 5.22 -27.21 2.17
C ALA A 281 4.29 -26.44 3.12
N GLY A 282 4.83 -25.83 4.18
CA GLY A 282 4.06 -25.03 5.13
C GLY A 282 3.38 -23.79 4.52
N ARG A 283 4.01 -23.16 3.51
CA ARG A 283 3.43 -22.01 2.80
C ARG A 283 2.28 -22.41 1.87
N PHE A 284 2.30 -23.64 1.35
CA PHE A 284 1.35 -24.10 0.35
C PHE A 284 0.22 -24.95 0.91
N VAL A 285 0.40 -25.65 2.04
CA VAL A 285 -0.55 -26.68 2.50
C VAL A 285 -2.00 -26.18 2.56
N VAL A 286 -2.25 -24.99 3.13
CA VAL A 286 -3.61 -24.43 3.20
C VAL A 286 -4.15 -24.08 1.81
N SER A 287 -3.30 -23.52 0.94
CA SER A 287 -3.69 -23.14 -0.42
C SER A 287 -3.96 -24.37 -1.30
N ASP A 288 -3.14 -25.43 -1.17
CA ASP A 288 -3.27 -26.68 -1.92
C ASP A 288 -4.50 -27.48 -1.48
N VAL A 289 -4.78 -27.51 -0.17
CA VAL A 289 -6.02 -28.10 0.35
C VAL A 289 -7.23 -27.34 -0.17
N ASN A 290 -7.22 -25.99 -0.13
CA ASN A 290 -8.32 -25.21 -0.69
C ASN A 290 -8.50 -25.43 -2.19
N TYR A 291 -7.42 -25.53 -2.96
CA TYR A 291 -7.45 -25.87 -4.38
C TYR A 291 -8.13 -27.23 -4.62
N ALA A 292 -7.75 -28.27 -3.87
CA ALA A 292 -8.38 -29.59 -3.98
C ALA A 292 -9.88 -29.55 -3.63
N LEU A 293 -10.25 -28.84 -2.56
CA LEU A 293 -11.65 -28.67 -2.15
C LEU A 293 -12.47 -27.89 -3.18
N ASP A 294 -11.88 -26.90 -3.86
CA ASP A 294 -12.54 -26.16 -4.96
C ASP A 294 -12.85 -27.06 -6.16
N GLN A 295 -11.99 -28.05 -6.42
CA GLN A 295 -12.21 -29.09 -7.43
C GLN A 295 -13.12 -30.23 -6.95
N LYS A 296 -13.61 -30.17 -5.70
CA LYS A 296 -14.35 -31.25 -5.03
C LYS A 296 -13.56 -32.58 -4.97
N ASP A 297 -12.23 -32.51 -4.99
CA ASP A 297 -11.33 -33.66 -4.87
C ASP A 297 -10.94 -33.85 -3.40
N GLU A 298 -11.81 -34.55 -2.68
CA GLU A 298 -11.65 -34.84 -1.26
C GLU A 298 -10.38 -35.66 -0.97
N GLU A 299 -10.11 -36.69 -1.77
CA GLU A 299 -8.95 -37.55 -1.60
C GLU A 299 -7.65 -36.76 -1.68
N LYS A 300 -7.57 -35.85 -2.65
CA LYS A 300 -6.42 -34.96 -2.80
C LYS A 300 -6.28 -33.98 -1.64
N ALA A 301 -7.40 -33.44 -1.13
CA ALA A 301 -7.37 -32.57 0.04
C ALA A 301 -6.78 -33.28 1.27
N PHE A 302 -7.28 -34.48 1.59
CA PHE A 302 -6.75 -35.27 2.72
C PHE A 302 -5.30 -35.70 2.51
N ARG A 303 -4.93 -36.06 1.27
CA ARG A 303 -3.54 -36.39 0.93
C ARG A 303 -2.61 -35.22 1.21
N TYR A 304 -2.96 -34.00 0.79
CA TYR A 304 -2.13 -32.81 1.07
C TYR A 304 -1.95 -32.54 2.57
N ILE A 305 -2.98 -32.74 3.38
CA ILE A 305 -2.88 -32.61 4.85
C ILE A 305 -1.92 -33.69 5.38
N ASN A 306 -2.17 -34.96 5.06
CA ASN A 306 -1.39 -36.07 5.60
C ASN A 306 0.08 -36.03 5.16
N ASP A 307 0.35 -35.69 3.90
CA ASP A 307 1.70 -35.54 3.36
C ASP A 307 2.47 -34.44 4.09
N PHE A 308 1.82 -33.31 4.37
CA PHE A 308 2.44 -32.21 5.13
C PHE A 308 2.86 -32.64 6.55
N TYR A 309 2.08 -33.50 7.19
CA TYR A 309 2.41 -34.07 8.50
C TYR A 309 3.23 -35.36 8.43
N GLU A 310 3.69 -35.78 7.24
CA GLU A 310 4.43 -37.04 7.05
C GLU A 310 3.68 -38.26 7.62
N ASN A 311 2.34 -38.26 7.52
CA ASN A 311 1.44 -39.26 8.12
C ASN A 311 1.55 -39.40 9.66
N LYS A 312 2.16 -38.43 10.34
CA LYS A 312 2.20 -38.35 11.81
C LYS A 312 0.91 -37.71 12.34
N PRO A 313 0.58 -37.92 13.63
CA PRO A 313 -0.56 -37.26 14.26
C PRO A 313 -0.50 -35.74 14.12
N ILE A 314 -1.62 -35.14 13.72
CA ILE A 314 -1.77 -33.69 13.58
C ILE A 314 -1.83 -33.06 14.98
N PRO A 315 -1.04 -32.01 15.28
CA PRO A 315 -1.15 -31.29 16.54
C PRO A 315 -2.56 -30.76 16.78
N VAL A 316 -3.06 -30.82 18.03
CA VAL A 316 -4.46 -30.52 18.38
C VAL A 316 -4.94 -29.17 17.80
N LYS A 317 -4.17 -28.09 17.98
CA LYS A 317 -4.53 -26.76 17.46
C LYS A 317 -4.67 -26.72 15.93
N GLU A 318 -3.85 -27.49 15.23
CA GLU A 318 -3.89 -27.55 13.77
C GLU A 318 -4.99 -28.49 13.29
N ALA A 319 -5.25 -29.59 14.00
CA ALA A 319 -6.39 -30.46 13.77
C ALA A 319 -7.72 -29.69 13.94
N ASP A 320 -7.80 -28.77 14.91
CA ASP A 320 -8.92 -27.87 15.11
C ASP A 320 -9.17 -26.96 13.90
N PHE A 321 -8.10 -26.37 13.36
CA PHE A 321 -8.15 -25.56 12.16
C PHE A 321 -8.63 -26.38 10.96
N TRP A 322 -8.03 -27.54 10.71
CA TRP A 322 -8.40 -28.42 9.58
C TRP A 322 -9.83 -28.94 9.71
N CYS A 323 -10.26 -29.36 10.89
CA CYS A 323 -11.64 -29.78 11.15
C CYS A 323 -12.64 -28.67 10.78
N SER A 324 -12.37 -27.43 11.22
CA SER A 324 -13.22 -26.27 10.95
C SER A 324 -13.26 -25.94 9.46
N LEU A 325 -12.10 -25.91 8.79
CA LEU A 325 -12.00 -25.68 7.35
C LEU A 325 -12.75 -26.76 6.56
N LEU A 326 -12.49 -28.05 6.81
CA LEU A 326 -13.10 -29.16 6.07
C LEU A 326 -14.62 -29.21 6.26
N LYS A 327 -15.13 -29.08 7.50
CA LYS A 327 -16.58 -29.05 7.78
C LYS A 327 -17.30 -27.89 7.09
N SER A 328 -16.61 -26.75 6.87
CA SER A 328 -17.19 -25.62 6.14
C SER A 328 -17.33 -25.85 4.63
N ARG A 329 -16.69 -26.90 4.08
CA ARG A 329 -16.55 -27.10 2.63
C ARG A 329 -17.10 -28.44 2.15
N ILE A 330 -17.01 -29.49 2.96
CA ILE A 330 -17.39 -30.86 2.59
C ILE A 330 -18.04 -31.62 3.75
N THR A 331 -18.83 -32.65 3.44
CA THR A 331 -19.36 -33.62 4.39
C THR A 331 -18.74 -34.98 4.13
N SER A 332 -17.83 -35.42 5.00
CA SER A 332 -17.08 -36.68 4.82
C SER A 332 -16.77 -37.36 6.15
N PRO A 333 -16.87 -38.71 6.23
CA PRO A 333 -16.40 -39.48 7.39
C PRO A 333 -14.91 -39.33 7.68
N LYS A 334 -14.09 -38.97 6.69
CA LYS A 334 -12.65 -38.71 6.88
C LYS A 334 -12.42 -37.43 7.67
N THR A 335 -13.30 -36.44 7.51
CA THR A 335 -13.28 -35.19 8.30
C THR A 335 -13.44 -35.49 9.79
N ASP A 336 -14.34 -36.44 10.14
CA ASP A 336 -14.59 -36.80 11.54
C ASP A 336 -13.35 -37.39 12.22
N LYS A 337 -12.47 -38.08 11.49
CA LYS A 337 -11.20 -38.57 12.06
C LYS A 337 -10.25 -37.43 12.44
N ILE A 338 -10.14 -36.39 11.60
CA ILE A 338 -9.33 -35.20 11.90
C ILE A 338 -9.96 -34.42 13.05
N CYS A 339 -11.29 -34.27 13.07
CA CYS A 339 -12.00 -33.60 14.16
C CYS A 339 -11.84 -34.31 15.51
N LYS A 340 -11.87 -35.65 15.53
CA LYS A 340 -11.64 -36.43 16.75
C LYS A 340 -10.25 -36.19 17.34
N ALA A 341 -9.22 -36.06 16.50
CA ALA A 341 -7.87 -35.70 16.95
C ALA A 341 -7.79 -34.29 17.57
N ALA A 342 -8.74 -33.42 17.21
CA ALA A 342 -8.91 -32.09 17.80
C ALA A 342 -9.78 -32.09 19.08
N GLY A 343 -10.31 -33.25 19.50
CA GLY A 343 -11.23 -33.36 20.63
C GLY A 343 -12.68 -32.93 20.31
N LYS A 344 -13.07 -32.97 19.03
CA LYS A 344 -14.39 -32.54 18.51
C LYS A 344 -15.22 -33.66 17.90
#